data_AF-A0A8T9SB03-F1
#
_entry.id   AF-A0A8T9SB03-F1
#
_cell.length_a   1.000
_cell.length_b   1.000
_cell.length_c   1.000
_cell.angle_alpha   90.00
_cell.angle_beta   90.00
_cell.angle_gamma   90.00
#
_symmetry.space_group_name_H-M   'P 1'
#
loop_
_entity.id
_entity.type
_entity.pdbx_description
1 polymer ?
#
loop_
_entity_poly.entity_id
_entity_poly.type
_entity_poly.pdbx_seq_one_letter_code
_entity_poly.pdbx_strand_id
1 'polypeptide(L)'
;MSEGKMSIEELVKQPSILVSVVDSPTELESVSNSSKLQSEIARRLDALATEASRSRAAFIRNQDAENFNTNREAWGIPSFSEKLVEIDDFKNGFLWRFRAHSTSWGDNQHADEWFYTSLEARSVTRYEFWDCDEGPEKADIIFTGTYKAILQQLLADHIQEVLISPVFSAEELTEYIDHFSEDEEDYLLEDVIEDYISRNPNYVAS
;
A
#
# COMPACT_ATOMS: atom_id res chain seq x y z
N MET A 1 1.49 13.64 28.05
CA MET A 1 1.44 14.37 26.77
C MET A 1 0.57 13.52 25.88
N SER A 2 -0.49 14.06 25.26
CA SER A 2 -1.32 13.23 24.37
C SER A 2 -0.59 13.13 23.04
N GLU A 3 -0.17 11.93 22.66
CA GLU A 3 0.10 11.59 21.26
C GLU A 3 -1.08 12.10 20.44
N GLY A 4 -0.83 13.13 19.64
CA GLY A 4 -1.82 13.59 18.67
C GLY A 4 -2.01 12.43 17.69
N LYS A 5 -3.22 11.87 17.63
CA LYS A 5 -3.53 10.91 16.55
C LYS A 5 -3.33 11.65 15.23
N MET A 6 -2.27 11.31 14.50
CA MET A 6 -2.07 11.79 13.13
C MET A 6 -3.29 11.46 12.30
N SER A 7 -3.74 12.40 11.48
CA SER A 7 -4.85 12.14 10.57
C SER A 7 -4.41 11.17 9.48
N ILE A 8 -5.37 10.47 8.85
CA ILE A 8 -5.04 9.59 7.72
C ILE A 8 -4.44 10.40 6.56
N GLU A 9 -4.80 11.68 6.40
CA GLU A 9 -4.15 12.56 5.41
C GLU A 9 -2.65 12.70 5.68
N GLU A 10 -2.23 12.79 6.94
CA GLU A 10 -0.81 12.94 7.32
C GLU A 10 -0.02 11.63 7.16
N LEU A 11 -0.71 10.49 7.18
CA LEU A 11 -0.11 9.16 7.05
C LEU A 11 0.08 8.69 5.61
N VAL A 12 -0.58 9.32 4.64
CA VAL A 12 -0.61 8.83 3.26
C VAL A 12 0.00 9.90 2.36
N LYS A 13 1.19 9.62 1.80
CA LYS A 13 1.87 10.55 0.87
C LYS A 13 1.17 10.64 -0.49
N GLN A 14 0.38 9.64 -0.84
CA GLN A 14 -0.32 9.55 -2.11
C GLN A 14 -1.79 9.98 -1.97
N PRO A 15 -2.33 10.76 -2.91
CA PRO A 15 -3.75 11.08 -2.92
C PRO A 15 -4.59 9.80 -2.92
N SER A 16 -5.62 9.73 -2.08
CA SER A 16 -6.60 8.64 -2.11
C SER A 16 -7.97 9.14 -1.73
N ILE A 17 -8.98 8.78 -2.52
CA ILE A 17 -10.38 9.14 -2.23
C ILE A 17 -10.87 8.46 -0.94
N LEU A 18 -10.25 7.35 -0.54
CA LEU A 18 -10.63 6.58 0.65
C LEU A 18 -10.32 7.31 1.96
N VAL A 19 -9.38 8.27 1.97
CA VAL A 19 -9.01 9.04 3.17
C VAL A 19 -10.23 9.74 3.79
N SER A 20 -11.18 10.14 2.96
CA SER A 20 -12.39 10.86 3.38
C SER A 20 -13.50 9.98 3.99
N VAL A 21 -13.35 8.65 3.96
CA VAL A 21 -14.42 7.69 4.34
C VAL A 21 -13.96 6.54 5.22
N VAL A 22 -12.65 6.34 5.34
CA VAL A 22 -12.04 5.35 6.22
C VAL A 22 -11.76 6.03 7.56
N ASP A 23 -12.24 5.43 8.65
CA ASP A 23 -12.10 5.98 10.01
C ASP A 23 -10.73 5.66 10.61
N SER A 24 -10.12 4.55 10.18
CA SER A 24 -8.79 4.12 10.63
C SER A 24 -8.11 3.25 9.57
N PRO A 25 -6.77 3.26 9.45
CA PRO A 25 -6.11 2.41 8.48
C PRO A 25 -6.36 0.90 8.64
N THR A 26 -6.57 0.46 9.89
CA THR A 26 -6.91 -0.94 10.22
C THR A 26 -8.25 -1.41 9.66
N GLU A 27 -9.14 -0.48 9.30
CA GLU A 27 -10.41 -0.80 8.65
C GLU A 27 -10.18 -1.56 7.33
N LEU A 28 -9.12 -1.20 6.60
CA LEU A 28 -8.81 -1.80 5.30
C LEU A 28 -8.22 -3.21 5.38
N GLU A 29 -7.60 -3.60 6.50
CA GLU A 29 -7.01 -4.94 6.66
C GLU A 29 -8.04 -6.07 6.54
N SER A 30 -9.29 -5.79 6.92
CA SER A 30 -10.38 -6.77 6.91
C SER A 30 -11.42 -6.53 5.82
N VAL A 31 -11.29 -5.45 5.03
CA VAL A 31 -12.33 -5.00 4.10
C VAL A 31 -12.66 -6.05 3.05
N SER A 32 -11.65 -6.75 2.53
CA SER A 32 -11.80 -7.80 1.52
C SER A 32 -12.67 -8.97 2.00
N ASN A 33 -12.80 -9.16 3.32
CA ASN A 33 -13.54 -10.24 3.96
C ASN A 33 -14.84 -9.79 4.65
N SER A 34 -15.22 -8.51 4.55
CA SER A 34 -16.38 -7.94 5.24
C SER A 34 -17.30 -7.19 4.29
N SER A 35 -18.34 -7.87 3.79
CA SER A 35 -19.36 -7.26 2.91
C SER A 35 -20.09 -6.09 3.56
N LYS A 36 -20.27 -6.14 4.89
CA LYS A 36 -20.83 -5.04 5.66
C LYS A 36 -19.93 -3.80 5.58
N LEU A 37 -18.63 -3.99 5.72
CA LEU A 37 -17.66 -2.89 5.67
C LEU A 37 -17.52 -2.31 4.28
N GLN A 38 -17.45 -3.17 3.25
CA GLN A 38 -17.47 -2.77 1.84
C GLN A 38 -18.69 -1.90 1.53
N SER A 39 -19.88 -2.33 1.98
CA SER A 39 -21.13 -1.59 1.77
C SER A 39 -21.14 -0.25 2.51
N GLU A 40 -20.59 -0.22 3.72
CA GLU A 40 -20.52 1.00 4.52
C GLU A 40 -19.55 2.03 3.90
N ILE A 41 -18.37 1.61 3.44
CA ILE A 41 -17.43 2.48 2.72
C ILE A 41 -18.08 3.03 1.45
N ALA A 42 -18.74 2.18 0.65
CA ALA A 42 -19.45 2.62 -0.55
C ALA A 42 -20.58 3.63 -0.23
N ARG A 43 -21.31 3.43 0.87
CA ARG A 43 -22.34 4.37 1.34
C ARG A 43 -21.75 5.72 1.76
N ARG A 44 -20.63 5.72 2.47
CA ARG A 44 -19.92 6.94 2.88
C ARG A 44 -19.39 7.70 1.67
N LEU A 45 -18.83 7.01 0.68
CA LEU A 45 -18.38 7.61 -0.58
C LEU A 45 -19.53 8.29 -1.35
N ASP A 46 -20.68 7.63 -1.47
CA ASP A 46 -21.85 8.24 -2.13
C ASP A 46 -22.32 9.52 -1.42
N ALA A 47 -22.19 9.58 -0.09
CA ALA A 47 -22.59 10.75 0.70
C ALA A 47 -21.71 11.99 0.43
N LEU A 48 -20.48 11.82 -0.06
CA LEU A 48 -19.60 12.93 -0.46
C LEU A 48 -20.07 13.62 -1.74
N ALA A 49 -20.93 12.96 -2.51
CA ALA A 49 -21.62 13.50 -3.68
C ALA A 49 -20.73 14.03 -4.83
N THR A 50 -19.41 13.79 -4.83
CA THR A 50 -18.50 14.08 -5.95
C THR A 50 -18.57 12.99 -7.02
N GLU A 51 -18.15 13.30 -8.25
CA GLU A 51 -18.08 12.32 -9.34
C GLU A 51 -17.14 11.16 -9.00
N ALA A 52 -15.92 11.45 -8.53
CA ALA A 52 -14.93 10.46 -8.15
C ALA A 52 -15.41 9.55 -7.01
N SER A 53 -16.06 10.11 -5.98
CA SER A 53 -16.58 9.31 -4.86
C SER A 53 -17.71 8.38 -5.31
N ARG A 54 -18.64 8.86 -6.16
CA ARG A 54 -19.74 8.03 -6.69
C ARG A 54 -19.23 6.94 -7.62
N SER A 55 -18.26 7.24 -8.49
CA SER A 55 -17.69 6.24 -9.39
C SER A 55 -16.92 5.17 -8.59
N ARG A 56 -16.20 5.56 -7.53
CA ARG A 56 -15.55 4.63 -6.61
C ARG A 56 -16.56 3.76 -5.87
N ALA A 57 -17.63 4.34 -5.33
CA ALA A 57 -18.70 3.60 -4.67
C ALA A 57 -19.38 2.59 -5.62
N ALA A 58 -19.62 2.98 -6.88
CA ALA A 58 -20.14 2.09 -7.90
C ALA A 58 -19.17 0.93 -8.22
N PHE A 59 -17.87 1.21 -8.26
CA PHE A 59 -16.84 0.19 -8.46
C PHE A 59 -16.77 -0.81 -7.30
N ILE A 60 -16.89 -0.36 -6.05
CA ILE A 60 -16.95 -1.28 -4.90
C ILE A 60 -18.12 -2.26 -5.01
N ARG A 61 -19.26 -1.82 -5.53
CA ARG A 61 -20.47 -2.67 -5.65
C ARG A 61 -20.40 -3.65 -6.81
N ASN A 62 -19.86 -3.22 -7.95
CA ASN A 62 -20.02 -3.93 -9.21
C ASN A 62 -18.69 -4.39 -9.85
N GLN A 63 -17.55 -3.88 -9.39
CA GLN A 63 -16.21 -4.12 -9.94
C GLN A 63 -16.18 -4.14 -11.48
N ASP A 64 -16.57 -3.01 -12.07
CA ASP A 64 -16.68 -2.86 -13.52
C ASP A 64 -15.37 -2.32 -14.14
N ALA A 65 -14.95 -2.94 -15.25
CA ALA A 65 -13.68 -2.62 -15.93
C ALA A 65 -13.67 -1.26 -16.61
N GLU A 66 -14.79 -0.84 -17.20
CA GLU A 66 -14.90 0.47 -17.84
C GLU A 66 -14.82 1.58 -16.79
N ASN A 67 -15.54 1.42 -15.69
CA ASN A 67 -15.49 2.32 -14.54
C ASN A 67 -14.07 2.42 -13.96
N PHE A 68 -13.41 1.27 -13.74
CA PHE A 68 -12.02 1.22 -13.25
C PHE A 68 -11.06 2.00 -14.15
N ASN A 69 -11.01 1.67 -15.45
CA ASN A 69 -10.07 2.28 -16.38
C ASN A 69 -10.32 3.78 -16.57
N THR A 70 -11.57 4.22 -16.48
CA THR A 70 -11.94 5.63 -16.64
C THR A 70 -11.60 6.47 -15.41
N ASN A 71 -11.68 5.91 -14.21
CA ASN A 71 -11.69 6.70 -12.97
C ASN A 71 -10.53 6.41 -12.00
N ARG A 72 -9.70 5.39 -12.24
CA ARG A 72 -8.64 4.94 -11.30
C ARG A 72 -7.76 6.07 -10.76
N GLU A 73 -7.32 6.99 -11.61
CA GLU A 73 -6.45 8.10 -11.21
C GLU A 73 -7.18 9.08 -10.28
N ALA A 74 -8.45 9.38 -10.55
CA ALA A 74 -9.28 10.22 -9.70
C ALA A 74 -9.53 9.58 -8.31
N TRP A 75 -9.36 8.27 -8.19
CA TRP A 75 -9.44 7.55 -6.92
C TRP A 75 -8.10 7.50 -6.16
N GLY A 76 -6.99 7.87 -6.81
CA GLY A 76 -5.64 7.76 -6.25
C GLY A 76 -4.88 6.49 -6.66
N ILE A 77 -5.31 5.81 -7.73
CA ILE A 77 -4.66 4.61 -8.27
C ILE A 77 -3.99 5.00 -9.60
N PRO A 78 -2.65 5.13 -9.65
CA PRO A 78 -1.92 5.53 -10.85
C PRO A 78 -2.15 4.58 -12.02
N SER A 79 -2.11 5.11 -13.25
CA SER A 79 -2.02 4.28 -14.45
C SER A 79 -0.56 4.00 -14.77
N PHE A 80 -0.12 2.77 -14.54
CA PHE A 80 1.22 2.32 -14.90
C PHE A 80 1.25 1.89 -16.36
N SER A 81 2.30 2.27 -17.10
CA SER A 81 2.39 2.03 -18.54
C SER A 81 2.42 0.53 -18.88
N GLU A 82 2.99 -0.28 -18.01
CA GLU A 82 3.04 -1.74 -18.14
C GLU A 82 1.89 -2.46 -17.43
N LYS A 83 0.83 -1.75 -17.03
CA LYS A 83 -0.35 -2.33 -16.36
C LYS A 83 -0.02 -3.11 -15.06
N LEU A 84 0.89 -2.56 -14.26
CA LEU A 84 1.31 -3.14 -12.98
C LEU A 84 0.17 -3.31 -11.95
N VAL A 85 -0.91 -2.53 -12.11
CA VAL A 85 -2.14 -2.67 -11.32
C VAL A 85 -3.33 -2.69 -12.28
N GLU A 86 -4.05 -3.80 -12.29
CA GLU A 86 -5.22 -4.03 -13.15
C GLU A 86 -6.45 -4.38 -12.33
N ILE A 87 -7.63 -4.38 -12.97
CA ILE A 87 -8.89 -4.72 -12.29
C ILE A 87 -8.88 -6.12 -11.65
N ASP A 88 -8.13 -7.07 -12.21
CA ASP A 88 -8.04 -8.43 -11.69
C ASP A 88 -7.28 -8.50 -10.35
N ASP A 89 -6.54 -7.44 -10.02
CA ASP A 89 -5.88 -7.25 -8.72
C ASP A 89 -6.84 -6.72 -7.65
N PHE A 90 -8.09 -6.44 -8.03
CA PHE A 90 -9.18 -6.01 -7.14
C PHE A 90 -10.16 -7.15 -6.87
N LYS A 91 -10.71 -7.14 -5.64
CA LYS A 91 -11.77 -8.05 -5.22
C LYS A 91 -12.76 -7.28 -4.38
N ASN A 92 -14.02 -7.28 -4.81
CA ASN A 92 -15.08 -6.44 -4.23
C ASN A 92 -14.70 -4.94 -4.24
N GLY A 93 -13.95 -4.53 -5.27
CA GLY A 93 -13.48 -3.17 -5.49
C GLY A 93 -12.32 -2.69 -4.61
N PHE A 94 -11.70 -3.56 -3.81
CA PHE A 94 -10.48 -3.24 -3.04
C PHE A 94 -9.29 -4.02 -3.59
N LEU A 95 -8.10 -3.41 -3.60
CA LEU A 95 -6.88 -4.08 -4.03
C LEU A 95 -6.57 -5.25 -3.08
N TRP A 96 -6.72 -6.48 -3.54
CA TRP A 96 -6.49 -7.68 -2.73
C TRP A 96 -5.13 -8.32 -2.99
N ARG A 97 -4.57 -8.05 -4.18
CA ARG A 97 -3.29 -8.55 -4.64
C ARG A 97 -2.43 -7.41 -5.17
N PHE A 98 -1.13 -7.43 -4.90
CA PHE A 98 -0.15 -6.58 -5.56
C PHE A 98 0.88 -7.46 -6.29
N ARG A 99 1.22 -7.07 -7.52
CA ARG A 99 2.22 -7.74 -8.37
C ARG A 99 3.41 -6.80 -8.51
N ALA A 100 4.52 -7.15 -7.87
CA ALA A 100 5.80 -6.50 -8.09
C ALA A 100 6.55 -7.23 -9.20
N HIS A 101 7.39 -6.51 -9.93
CA HIS A 101 8.12 -7.04 -11.06
C HIS A 101 9.63 -6.79 -10.91
N SER A 102 10.47 -7.54 -11.61
CA SER A 102 11.90 -7.24 -11.66
C SER A 102 12.16 -5.85 -12.27
N THR A 103 13.33 -5.28 -12.03
CA THR A 103 13.74 -3.92 -12.45
C THR A 103 13.78 -3.70 -13.97
N SER A 104 13.46 -4.72 -14.76
CA SER A 104 13.33 -4.67 -16.22
C SER A 104 12.13 -3.82 -16.70
N TRP A 105 11.29 -3.32 -15.78
CA TRP A 105 10.06 -2.56 -16.04
C TRP A 105 10.22 -1.11 -15.59
N GLY A 106 9.82 -0.15 -16.44
CA GLY A 106 10.13 1.28 -16.27
C GLY A 106 9.44 1.92 -15.08
N ASP A 107 8.19 1.52 -14.80
CA ASP A 107 7.41 2.08 -13.68
C ASP A 107 7.50 1.27 -12.38
N ASN A 108 8.32 0.20 -12.30
CA ASN A 108 8.31 -0.71 -11.15
C ASN A 108 8.62 0.02 -9.82
N GLN A 109 9.67 0.85 -9.80
CA GLN A 109 10.02 1.62 -8.60
C GLN A 109 8.88 2.56 -8.17
N HIS A 110 8.14 3.13 -9.13
CA HIS A 110 7.00 3.99 -8.83
C HIS A 110 5.81 3.19 -8.28
N ALA A 111 5.58 1.98 -8.81
CA ALA A 111 4.56 1.07 -8.30
C ALA A 111 4.88 0.59 -6.89
N ASP A 112 6.13 0.26 -6.60
CA ASP A 112 6.59 -0.13 -5.26
C ASP A 112 6.42 1.01 -4.25
N GLU A 113 6.89 2.23 -4.59
CA GLU A 113 6.69 3.38 -3.71
C GLU A 113 5.20 3.67 -3.47
N TRP A 114 4.37 3.58 -4.51
CA TRP A 114 2.91 3.70 -4.37
C TRP A 114 2.34 2.58 -3.48
N PHE A 115 2.80 1.34 -3.64
CA PHE A 115 2.37 0.22 -2.81
C PHE A 115 2.75 0.41 -1.34
N TYR A 116 3.95 0.92 -1.04
CA TYR A 116 4.40 1.14 0.35
C TYR A 116 3.70 2.33 1.03
N THR A 117 3.25 3.32 0.25
CA THR A 117 2.76 4.60 0.80
C THR A 117 1.28 4.87 0.59
N SER A 118 0.57 4.08 -0.21
CA SER A 118 -0.85 4.30 -0.52
C SER A 118 -1.78 3.70 0.53
N LEU A 119 -2.95 4.35 0.69
CA LEU A 119 -4.02 3.81 1.51
C LEU A 119 -4.65 2.57 0.87
N GLU A 120 -4.72 2.53 -0.46
CA GLU A 120 -5.31 1.42 -1.23
C GLU A 120 -4.55 0.11 -1.00
N ALA A 121 -3.22 0.16 -0.90
CA ALA A 121 -2.41 -1.04 -0.64
C ALA A 121 -2.69 -1.72 0.70
N ARG A 122 -3.27 -1.02 1.68
CA ARG A 122 -3.53 -1.59 3.02
C ARG A 122 -4.58 -2.71 3.02
N SER A 123 -5.36 -2.87 1.96
CA SER A 123 -6.28 -4.01 1.79
C SER A 123 -5.63 -5.24 1.15
N VAL A 124 -4.37 -5.15 0.74
CA VAL A 124 -3.65 -6.25 0.09
C VAL A 124 -3.45 -7.39 1.09
N THR A 125 -3.78 -8.58 0.63
CA THR A 125 -3.64 -9.83 1.39
C THR A 125 -2.73 -10.84 0.70
N ARG A 126 -2.24 -10.49 -0.49
CA ARG A 126 -1.41 -11.31 -1.34
C ARG A 126 -0.42 -10.43 -2.11
N TYR A 127 0.86 -10.70 -1.94
CA TYR A 127 1.93 -10.09 -2.71
C TYR A 127 2.56 -11.15 -3.59
N GLU A 128 2.82 -10.81 -4.85
CA GLU A 128 3.49 -11.68 -5.81
C GLU A 128 4.67 -10.93 -6.42
N PHE A 129 5.87 -11.49 -6.33
CA PHE A 129 7.01 -11.04 -7.11
C PHE A 129 7.08 -11.84 -8.40
N TRP A 130 7.02 -11.16 -9.53
CA TRP A 130 7.04 -11.75 -10.86
C TRP A 130 8.39 -11.48 -11.52
N ASP A 131 9.13 -12.56 -11.80
CA ASP A 131 10.39 -12.48 -12.54
C ASP A 131 10.15 -12.71 -14.04
N CYS A 132 10.80 -11.91 -14.87
CA CYS A 132 10.80 -12.02 -16.33
C CYS A 132 12.19 -12.26 -16.92
N ASP A 133 13.24 -12.35 -16.09
CA ASP A 133 14.62 -12.35 -16.55
C ASP A 133 15.03 -13.69 -17.19
N GLU A 134 14.35 -14.81 -16.86
CA GLU A 134 14.66 -16.16 -17.38
C GLU A 134 13.54 -16.83 -18.21
N GLY A 135 12.60 -16.07 -18.78
CA GLY A 135 11.60 -16.62 -19.73
C GLY A 135 10.17 -16.13 -19.51
N PRO A 136 9.13 -16.96 -19.73
CA PRO A 136 7.75 -16.51 -19.53
C PRO A 136 7.53 -16.13 -18.06
N GLU A 137 6.82 -15.03 -17.85
CA GLU A 137 6.47 -14.48 -16.53
C GLU A 137 6.00 -15.58 -15.56
N LYS A 138 6.70 -15.69 -14.44
CA LYS A 138 6.34 -16.58 -13.34
C LYS A 138 6.38 -15.81 -12.03
N ALA A 139 5.36 -16.04 -11.20
CA ALA A 139 5.41 -15.66 -9.80
C ALA A 139 6.50 -16.49 -9.12
N ASP A 140 7.56 -15.83 -8.69
CA ASP A 140 8.72 -16.43 -8.04
C ASP A 140 8.52 -16.45 -6.52
N ILE A 141 8.05 -15.33 -5.95
CA ILE A 141 7.79 -15.18 -4.52
C ILE A 141 6.32 -14.84 -4.30
N ILE A 142 5.71 -15.49 -3.31
CA ILE A 142 4.32 -15.24 -2.92
C ILE A 142 4.25 -15.09 -1.40
N PHE A 143 3.83 -13.91 -0.95
CA PHE A 143 3.51 -13.66 0.46
C PHE A 143 2.01 -13.50 0.63
N THR A 144 1.49 -14.07 1.72
CA THR A 144 0.07 -13.92 2.10
C THR A 144 -0.04 -13.55 3.56
N GLY A 145 -0.96 -12.66 3.90
CA GLY A 145 -1.15 -12.20 5.27
C GLY A 145 -1.87 -10.87 5.32
N THR A 146 -1.78 -10.17 6.44
CA THR A 146 -2.11 -8.74 6.48
C THR A 146 -1.05 -7.95 5.71
N TYR A 147 -1.39 -6.73 5.28
CA TYR A 147 -0.44 -5.84 4.63
C TYR A 147 0.84 -5.65 5.46
N LYS A 148 0.72 -5.44 6.77
CA LYS A 148 1.88 -5.36 7.67
C LYS A 148 2.74 -6.62 7.67
N ALA A 149 2.11 -7.80 7.75
CA ALA A 149 2.83 -9.07 7.73
C ALA A 149 3.54 -9.33 6.39
N ILE A 150 2.99 -8.82 5.28
CA ILE A 150 3.64 -8.85 3.97
C ILE A 150 4.88 -7.94 3.98
N LEU A 151 4.76 -6.71 4.47
CA LEU A 151 5.91 -5.79 4.53
C LEU A 151 7.01 -6.32 5.47
N GLN A 152 6.66 -6.97 6.57
CA GLN A 152 7.63 -7.62 7.45
C GLN A 152 8.35 -8.80 6.76
N GLN A 153 7.67 -9.55 5.89
CA GLN A 153 8.32 -10.60 5.09
C GLN A 153 9.27 -10.00 4.04
N LEU A 154 8.87 -8.92 3.38
CA LEU A 154 9.74 -8.19 2.44
C LEU A 154 10.98 -7.62 3.13
N LEU A 155 10.82 -7.09 4.35
CA LEU A 155 11.94 -6.62 5.16
C LEU A 155 12.91 -7.75 5.53
N ALA A 156 12.38 -8.93 5.85
CA ALA A 156 13.19 -10.13 6.11
C ALA A 156 13.93 -10.63 4.86
N ASP A 157 13.41 -10.34 3.67
CA ASP A 157 14.05 -10.57 2.36
C ASP A 157 14.94 -9.38 1.92
N HIS A 158 15.32 -8.51 2.86
CA HIS A 158 16.23 -7.37 2.66
C HIS A 158 15.70 -6.22 1.78
N ILE A 159 14.37 -6.12 1.58
CA ILE A 159 13.74 -4.98 0.92
C ILE A 159 13.52 -3.86 1.94
N GLN A 160 14.51 -2.99 2.11
CA GLN A 160 14.52 -1.94 3.14
C GLN A 160 13.54 -0.79 2.82
N GLU A 161 13.17 -0.62 1.55
CA GLU A 161 12.24 0.40 1.07
C GLU A 161 10.89 0.35 1.79
N VAL A 162 10.48 -0.82 2.29
CA VAL A 162 9.19 -0.98 3.00
C VAL A 162 9.10 -0.12 4.25
N LEU A 163 10.25 0.27 4.84
CA LEU A 163 10.32 1.09 6.05
C LEU A 163 9.74 2.50 5.84
N ILE A 164 9.54 2.96 4.61
CA ILE A 164 8.80 4.21 4.34
C ILE A 164 7.30 4.11 4.65
N SER A 165 6.79 2.88 4.87
CA SER A 165 5.36 2.63 5.02
C SER A 165 4.80 3.09 6.36
N PRO A 166 3.67 3.83 6.37
CA PRO A 166 3.00 4.30 7.59
C PRO A 166 2.35 3.20 8.43
N VAL A 167 2.55 1.92 8.10
CA VAL A 167 2.07 0.78 8.91
C VAL A 167 2.99 0.46 10.09
N PHE A 168 4.24 0.90 10.01
CA PHE A 168 5.23 0.79 11.09
C PHE A 168 5.11 1.99 12.03
N SER A 169 5.03 1.74 13.34
CA SER A 169 5.01 2.80 14.35
C SER A 169 6.41 3.39 14.57
N ALA A 170 6.50 4.56 15.20
CA ALA A 170 7.79 5.17 15.54
C ALA A 170 8.64 4.26 16.43
N GLU A 171 8.00 3.55 17.38
CA GLU A 171 8.67 2.59 18.26
C GLU A 171 9.24 1.41 17.47
N GLU A 172 8.47 0.83 16.54
CA GLU A 172 8.94 -0.28 15.71
C GLU A 172 10.13 0.12 14.83
N LEU A 173 10.14 1.35 14.32
CA LEU A 173 11.24 1.88 13.50
C LEU A 173 12.49 2.15 14.35
N THR A 174 12.31 2.67 15.56
CA THR A 174 13.41 2.89 16.52
C THR A 174 14.03 1.55 16.93
N GLU A 175 13.19 0.57 17.27
CA GLU A 175 13.64 -0.79 17.58
C GLU A 175 14.41 -1.40 16.40
N TYR A 176 13.98 -1.16 15.16
CA TYR A 176 14.69 -1.65 13.98
C TYR A 176 16.10 -1.06 13.84
N ILE A 177 16.25 0.26 14.04
CA ILE A 177 17.57 0.93 14.02
C ILE A 177 18.47 0.35 15.12
N ASP A 178 17.96 0.26 16.34
CA ASP A 178 18.74 -0.22 17.49
C ASP A 178 19.28 -1.64 17.26
N HIS A 179 18.43 -2.57 16.80
CA HIS A 179 18.86 -3.95 16.51
C HIS A 179 19.87 -4.02 15.36
N PHE A 180 19.69 -3.19 14.33
CA PHE A 180 20.58 -3.19 13.17
C PHE A 180 21.97 -2.64 13.51
N SER A 181 22.02 -1.58 14.33
CA SER A 181 23.26 -0.93 14.79
C SER A 181 24.14 -1.82 15.66
N GLU A 182 23.56 -2.81 16.36
CA GLU A 182 24.30 -3.73 17.23
C GLU A 182 24.91 -4.91 16.47
N ASP A 183 24.28 -5.36 15.37
CA ASP A 183 24.61 -6.61 14.70
C ASP A 183 25.38 -6.44 13.36
N GLU A 184 25.28 -5.30 12.68
CA GLU A 184 25.93 -5.08 11.37
C GLU A 184 26.91 -3.89 11.37
N GLU A 185 28.22 -4.15 11.20
CA GLU A 185 29.27 -3.11 11.09
C GLU A 185 29.28 -2.37 9.73
N ASP A 186 28.27 -2.55 8.87
CA ASP A 186 28.20 -1.90 7.56
C ASP A 186 27.49 -0.54 7.63
N TYR A 187 28.27 0.48 7.99
CA TYR A 187 27.82 1.89 8.08
C TYR A 187 27.08 2.38 6.82
N LEU A 188 27.33 1.81 5.64
CA LEU A 188 26.62 2.21 4.42
C LEU A 188 25.16 1.73 4.39
N LEU A 189 24.87 0.58 5.01
CA LEU A 189 23.52 0.03 5.07
C LEU A 189 22.70 0.67 6.18
N GLU A 190 23.34 1.01 7.31
CA GLU A 190 22.75 1.85 8.37
C GLU A 190 22.27 3.19 7.79
N ASP A 191 23.11 3.91 7.04
CA ASP A 191 22.75 5.18 6.38
C ASP A 191 21.52 5.02 5.44
N VAL A 192 21.42 3.89 4.73
CA VAL A 192 20.29 3.61 3.83
C VAL A 192 19.00 3.35 4.61
N ILE A 193 19.07 2.59 5.70
CA ILE A 193 17.94 2.32 6.59
C ILE A 193 17.45 3.62 7.21
N GLU A 194 18.36 4.45 7.73
CA GLU A 194 18.01 5.76 8.27
C GLU A 194 17.36 6.67 7.22
N ASP A 195 17.81 6.66 5.96
CA ASP A 195 17.18 7.43 4.89
C ASP A 195 15.72 7.00 4.67
N TYR A 196 15.44 5.69 4.59
CA TYR A 196 14.07 5.19 4.46
C TYR A 196 13.21 5.52 5.67
N ILE A 197 13.73 5.34 6.89
CA ILE A 197 12.99 5.65 8.11
C ILE A 197 12.71 7.16 8.23
N SER A 198 13.65 8.01 7.82
CA SER A 198 13.46 9.48 7.79
C SER A 198 12.33 9.92 6.85
N ARG A 199 11.95 9.07 5.89
CA ARG A 199 10.81 9.28 4.99
C ARG A 199 9.50 8.76 5.60
N ASN A 200 9.51 8.00 6.69
CA ASN A 200 8.30 7.47 7.30
C ASN A 200 7.53 8.58 8.06
N PRO A 201 6.24 8.81 7.75
CA PRO A 201 5.47 9.87 8.41
C PRO A 201 5.32 9.68 9.93
N ASN A 202 5.28 8.43 10.42
CA ASN A 202 5.18 8.16 11.85
C ASN A 202 6.47 8.50 12.59
N TYR A 203 7.63 8.41 11.93
CA TYR A 203 8.91 8.74 12.53
C TYR A 203 9.17 10.26 12.54
N VAL A 204 8.88 10.95 11.43
CA VAL A 204 9.08 12.42 11.30
C VAL A 204 8.22 13.22 12.29
N ALA A 205 7.08 12.69 12.70
CA ALA A 205 6.18 13.35 13.65
C ALA A 205 6.58 13.19 15.13
N SER A 206 7.64 12.42 15.42
CA SER A 206 8.11 12.07 16.78
C SER A 206 8.94 13.16 17.44
#